data_AF-A0A1F3Z582-F1
#
_entry.id   AF-A0A1F3Z582-F1
#
_cell.length_a   1.000
_cell.length_b   1.000
_cell.length_c   1.000
_cell.angle_alpha   90.00
_cell.angle_beta   90.00
_cell.angle_gamma   90.00
#
_symmetry.space_group_name_H-M   'P 1'
#
loop_
_entity.id
_entity.type
_entity.pdbx_description
1 polymer ?
#
loop_
_entity_poly.entity_id
_entity_poly.type
_entity_poly.pdbx_seq_one_letter_code
_entity_poly.pdbx_strand_id
1 'polypeptide(L)'
;MRGGGAPAAQRGAVLMLVAALLAASLAWFAVSVLTRSTRSAAEKEVRTGQALAKARHALLAYVAHYAARSDHQVPGRLPCPEPLAPPAGQEGVAASLTCNSNTQAYVGRLPWRTLGIEQLRDGHGEPLWYVLGPGFRAAPINPDSTGRLTLDGVGNAAVALIVAPGAAIDSLLDPEAPPPGCARRNQSALRYPVPFTAFDPGNFLECGNVTGSYLSTGDSKWINDRALVVSAAGLMAAIAGPVLDRVQRVLAPAIAAWDATEFASTGKSWGVTHGAPFLPFASRFGEPSANAYCGEAGEREGLPPVAPRASTACDTAWSGGALPLSRLVGLGCSPLGTELRCQFRASGGTTAPAARINAGARRVAGSFRGTITAADIGVSHAGAAALTLTLSANTADANALIEVSWPASLAADEIVSVSLPNLPDARILSDPRLAWFYNNQWQRHLYYAVGAAATAGASARCDASGDPGCLAVYGLPAASGNFWDKRLVLALMGRALSGQSRGCGSDANGNSIPDCDDPAQYLEEENASINDRIFRADLRLPNPSAAALPLPQFNDRVAACPLHYMRQGGATIQICG
;
A
#
# COMPACT_ATOMS: atom_id res chain seq x y z
N MET A 1 76.67 -75.82 41.01
CA MET A 1 75.24 -75.43 40.93
C MET A 1 75.19 -73.92 40.74
N ARG A 2 74.85 -73.44 39.52
CA ARG A 2 73.64 -72.63 39.17
C ARG A 2 73.49 -71.36 40.04
N GLY A 3 73.36 -70.13 39.55
CA GLY A 3 73.19 -69.46 38.25
C GLY A 3 73.03 -67.95 38.60
N GLY A 4 73.61 -66.99 37.88
CA GLY A 4 73.02 -66.37 36.70
C GLY A 4 72.01 -65.25 37.05
N GLY A 5 72.35 -63.98 36.82
CA GLY A 5 71.39 -62.87 36.86
C GLY A 5 72.01 -61.47 36.88
N ALA A 6 72.44 -60.96 35.72
CA ALA A 6 72.70 -59.53 35.55
C ALA A 6 71.36 -58.77 35.41
N PRO A 7 71.17 -57.59 36.03
CA PRO A 7 69.97 -56.79 35.81
C PRO A 7 69.99 -56.20 34.39
N ALA A 8 69.01 -56.60 33.58
CA ALA A 8 68.81 -56.11 32.23
C ALA A 8 68.39 -54.63 32.22
N ALA A 9 68.88 -53.92 31.22
CA ALA A 9 68.68 -52.49 31.00
C ALA A 9 67.18 -52.09 30.85
N GLN A 10 66.65 -51.36 31.83
CA GLN A 10 65.42 -50.56 31.66
C GLN A 10 65.75 -49.25 30.92
N ARG A 11 65.95 -49.31 29.61
CA ARG A 11 66.03 -48.11 28.75
C ARG A 11 64.85 -48.00 27.76
N GLY A 12 64.02 -49.03 27.63
CA GLY A 12 62.87 -49.05 26.70
C GLY A 12 61.57 -48.46 27.26
N ALA A 13 61.26 -48.69 28.54
CA ALA A 13 59.99 -48.24 29.14
C ALA A 13 59.91 -46.71 29.31
N VAL A 14 61.02 -46.07 29.69
CA VAL A 14 61.11 -44.60 29.80
C VAL A 14 60.92 -43.94 28.43
N LEU A 15 61.48 -44.54 27.38
CA LEU A 15 61.39 -44.00 26.02
C LEU A 15 59.97 -44.10 25.45
N MET A 16 59.27 -45.20 25.74
CA MET A 16 57.84 -45.37 25.40
C MET A 16 56.94 -44.40 26.18
N LEU A 17 57.25 -44.13 27.45
CA LEU A 17 56.47 -43.23 28.30
C LEU A 17 56.68 -41.77 27.90
N VAL A 18 57.92 -41.37 27.57
CA VAL A 18 58.24 -40.06 27.00
C VAL A 18 57.60 -39.90 25.61
N ALA A 19 57.64 -40.92 24.76
CA ALA A 19 56.97 -40.90 23.45
C ALA A 19 55.44 -40.77 23.58
N ALA A 20 54.83 -41.46 24.55
CA ALA A 20 53.40 -41.34 24.81
C ALA A 20 53.00 -39.95 25.33
N LEU A 21 53.80 -39.35 26.22
CA LEU A 21 53.58 -37.98 26.70
C LEU A 21 53.77 -36.94 25.59
N LEU A 22 54.75 -37.13 24.71
CA LEU A 22 54.95 -36.29 23.52
C LEU A 22 53.77 -36.43 22.56
N ALA A 23 53.30 -37.65 22.28
CA ALA A 23 52.14 -37.87 21.43
C ALA A 23 50.86 -37.25 22.00
N ALA A 24 50.63 -37.37 23.32
CA ALA A 24 49.48 -36.78 24.00
C ALA A 24 49.53 -35.25 24.01
N SER A 25 50.71 -34.65 24.21
CA SER A 25 50.89 -33.20 24.18
C SER A 25 50.77 -32.61 22.76
N LEU A 26 51.28 -33.31 21.74
CA LEU A 26 51.05 -32.97 20.33
C LEU A 26 49.56 -33.06 19.95
N ALA A 27 48.87 -34.12 20.39
CA ALA A 27 47.45 -34.28 20.17
C ALA A 27 46.63 -33.17 20.87
N TRP A 28 46.95 -32.85 22.12
CA TRP A 28 46.29 -31.77 22.86
C TRP A 28 46.55 -30.39 22.24
N PHE A 29 47.79 -30.12 21.83
CA PHE A 29 48.14 -28.89 21.13
C PHE A 29 47.38 -28.76 19.80
N ALA A 30 47.37 -29.83 18.99
CA ALA A 30 46.61 -29.86 17.74
C ALA A 30 45.12 -29.60 17.97
N VAL A 31 44.50 -30.29 18.92
CA VAL A 31 43.08 -30.06 19.30
C VAL A 31 42.87 -28.61 19.74
N SER A 32 43.78 -28.02 20.51
CA SER A 32 43.67 -26.64 21.00
C SER A 32 43.81 -25.57 19.90
N VAL A 33 44.58 -25.84 18.85
CA VAL A 33 44.73 -24.97 17.68
C VAL A 33 43.50 -25.08 16.77
N LEU A 34 43.03 -26.30 16.51
CA LEU A 34 41.80 -26.57 15.75
C LEU A 34 40.56 -25.99 16.43
N THR A 35 40.44 -26.08 17.76
CA THR A 35 39.33 -25.43 18.49
C THR A 35 39.41 -23.91 18.50
N ARG A 36 40.61 -23.31 18.49
CA ARG A 36 40.75 -21.85 18.39
C ARG A 36 40.39 -21.32 17.01
N SER A 37 40.84 -21.98 15.94
CA SER A 37 40.54 -21.55 14.57
C SER A 37 39.06 -21.69 14.23
N THR A 38 38.43 -22.81 14.62
CA THR A 38 36.99 -23.03 14.43
C THR A 38 36.13 -22.08 15.26
N ARG A 39 36.50 -21.79 16.52
CA ARG A 39 35.83 -20.76 17.33
C ARG A 39 35.92 -19.38 16.69
N SER A 40 37.09 -19.00 16.18
CA SER A 40 37.26 -17.71 15.50
C SER A 40 36.40 -17.60 14.23
N ALA A 41 36.33 -18.66 13.41
CA ALA A 41 35.47 -18.67 12.23
C ALA A 41 33.98 -18.58 12.59
N ALA A 42 33.52 -19.36 13.58
CA ALA A 42 32.15 -19.33 14.06
C ALA A 42 31.77 -17.97 14.65
N GLU A 43 32.67 -17.33 15.42
CA GLU A 43 32.46 -15.99 15.95
C GLU A 43 32.29 -14.94 14.84
N LYS A 44 33.06 -15.05 13.75
CA LYS A 44 32.92 -14.15 12.60
C LYS A 44 31.57 -14.34 11.91
N GLU A 45 31.15 -15.57 11.68
CA GLU A 45 29.84 -15.87 11.09
C GLU A 45 28.69 -15.32 11.96
N VAL A 46 28.78 -15.49 13.29
CA VAL A 46 27.80 -14.90 14.21
C VAL A 46 27.76 -13.37 14.10
N ARG A 47 28.93 -12.71 14.03
CA ARG A 47 29.00 -11.25 13.84
C ARG A 47 28.41 -10.82 12.49
N THR A 48 28.72 -11.55 11.41
CA THR A 48 28.13 -11.31 10.08
C THR A 48 26.62 -11.41 10.12
N GLY A 49 26.08 -12.49 10.70
CA GLY A 49 24.64 -12.68 10.84
C GLY A 49 23.96 -11.58 11.65
N GLN A 50 24.57 -11.13 12.75
CA GLN A 50 24.07 -10.01 13.56
C GLN A 50 24.09 -8.69 12.78
N ALA A 51 25.15 -8.40 12.05
CA ALA A 51 25.27 -7.21 11.22
C ALA A 51 24.20 -7.19 10.11
N LEU A 52 24.02 -8.29 9.39
CA LEU A 52 22.98 -8.44 8.37
C LEU A 52 21.57 -8.27 8.96
N ALA A 53 21.28 -8.91 10.10
CA ALA A 53 19.98 -8.80 10.76
C ALA A 53 19.67 -7.36 11.21
N LYS A 54 20.65 -6.67 11.82
CA LYS A 54 20.52 -5.27 12.25
C LYS A 54 20.32 -4.34 11.04
N ALA A 55 21.04 -4.57 9.95
CA ALA A 55 20.88 -3.81 8.70
C ALA A 55 19.48 -4.01 8.08
N ARG A 56 18.99 -5.25 8.01
CA ARG A 56 17.64 -5.54 7.50
C ARG A 56 16.56 -4.88 8.35
N HIS A 57 16.69 -4.96 9.67
CA HIS A 57 15.77 -4.32 10.59
C HIS A 57 15.76 -2.79 10.39
N ALA A 58 16.94 -2.16 10.31
CA ALA A 58 17.06 -0.73 10.07
C ALA A 58 16.46 -0.29 8.73
N LEU A 59 16.68 -1.06 7.66
CA LEU A 59 16.09 -0.80 6.36
C LEU A 59 14.56 -0.87 6.40
N LEU A 60 13.99 -1.92 6.99
CA LEU A 60 12.54 -2.07 7.13
C LEU A 60 11.93 -0.97 8.02
N ALA A 61 12.60 -0.61 9.12
CA ALA A 61 12.19 0.46 10.01
C ALA A 61 12.22 1.83 9.30
N TYR A 62 13.25 2.11 8.50
CA TYR A 62 13.32 3.31 7.67
C TYR A 62 12.12 3.40 6.74
N VAL A 63 11.82 2.32 6.00
CA VAL A 63 10.69 2.34 5.05
C VAL A 63 9.35 2.48 5.77
N ALA A 64 9.17 1.78 6.90
CA ALA A 64 7.99 1.90 7.75
C ALA A 64 7.77 3.34 8.25
N HIS A 65 8.84 3.99 8.72
CA HIS A 65 8.80 5.39 9.14
C HIS A 65 8.35 6.32 8.01
N TYR A 66 8.90 6.16 6.80
CA TYR A 66 8.50 6.97 5.64
C TYR A 66 7.08 6.68 5.16
N ALA A 67 6.61 5.43 5.27
CA ALA A 67 5.25 5.06 4.92
C ALA A 67 4.19 5.75 5.79
N ALA A 68 4.50 6.02 7.07
CA ALA A 68 3.60 6.72 8.01
C ALA A 68 3.47 8.23 7.72
N ARG A 69 4.43 8.82 7.01
CA ARG A 69 4.47 10.27 6.77
C ARG A 69 3.44 10.71 5.72
N SER A 70 2.74 11.80 6.00
CA SER A 70 1.72 12.36 5.10
C SER A 70 2.31 13.06 3.86
N ASP A 71 3.55 13.54 3.92
CA ASP A 71 4.25 14.21 2.83
C ASP A 71 4.90 13.23 1.84
N HIS A 72 5.03 11.96 2.21
CA HIS A 72 5.63 10.94 1.36
C HIS A 72 4.57 10.25 0.48
N GLN A 73 4.74 10.27 -0.85
CA GLN A 73 3.70 9.80 -1.78
C GLN A 73 3.84 8.34 -2.21
N VAL A 74 4.87 7.63 -1.77
CA VAL A 74 5.15 6.24 -2.19
C VAL A 74 5.46 5.35 -0.96
N PRO A 75 4.46 4.95 -0.17
CA PRO A 75 4.68 3.99 0.92
C PRO A 75 5.34 2.72 0.39
N GLY A 76 6.41 2.25 1.06
CA GLY A 76 7.19 1.10 0.58
C GLY A 76 8.39 1.44 -0.32
N ARG A 77 8.60 2.72 -0.69
CA ARG A 77 9.80 3.13 -1.42
C ARG A 77 11.06 2.81 -0.65
N LEU A 78 11.95 2.03 -1.26
CA LEU A 78 13.24 1.67 -0.69
C LEU A 78 14.28 2.78 -0.93
N PRO A 79 15.17 3.06 0.04
CA PRO A 79 16.29 3.99 -0.15
C PRO A 79 17.25 3.47 -1.23
N CYS A 80 18.01 4.38 -1.84
CA CYS A 80 19.08 4.00 -2.75
C CYS A 80 20.27 3.45 -1.98
N PRO A 81 21.08 2.57 -2.58
CA PRO A 81 22.42 2.34 -2.05
C PRO A 81 23.23 3.64 -1.99
N GLU A 82 24.26 3.62 -1.17
CA GLU A 82 25.34 4.60 -1.25
C GLU A 82 25.98 4.55 -2.64
N PRO A 83 26.30 5.70 -3.28
CA PRO A 83 26.94 5.68 -4.58
C PRO A 83 28.33 5.03 -4.50
N LEU A 84 28.77 4.41 -5.60
CA LEU A 84 30.09 3.78 -5.69
C LEU A 84 31.26 4.78 -5.56
N ALA A 85 31.02 6.05 -5.88
CA ALA A 85 31.95 7.15 -5.68
C ALA A 85 31.30 8.21 -4.79
N PRO A 86 31.17 7.98 -3.47
CA PRO A 86 30.59 8.96 -2.57
C PRO A 86 31.49 10.21 -2.52
N PRO A 87 30.92 11.43 -2.63
CA PRO A 87 31.67 12.65 -2.38
C PRO A 87 32.28 12.63 -0.97
N ALA A 88 33.40 13.32 -0.78
CA ALA A 88 34.05 13.43 0.52
C ALA A 88 33.05 13.92 1.58
N GLY A 89 32.99 13.22 2.73
CA GLY A 89 32.06 13.52 3.82
C GLY A 89 30.60 13.06 3.59
N GLN A 90 30.28 12.45 2.45
CA GLN A 90 28.95 11.89 2.13
C GLN A 90 28.90 10.37 2.22
N GLU A 91 29.88 9.76 2.90
CA GLU A 91 29.92 8.31 3.11
C GLU A 91 28.70 7.82 3.89
N GLY A 92 28.10 6.73 3.44
CA GLY A 92 26.88 6.17 4.02
C GLY A 92 25.59 6.91 3.66
N VAL A 93 25.61 7.87 2.73
CA VAL A 93 24.43 8.60 2.28
C VAL A 93 23.87 7.99 0.98
N ALA A 94 22.56 7.80 0.91
CA ALA A 94 21.88 7.21 -0.24
C ALA A 94 21.96 8.10 -1.50
N ALA A 95 22.26 7.48 -2.64
CA ALA A 95 22.43 8.15 -3.94
C ALA A 95 21.11 8.54 -4.63
N SER A 96 20.27 9.34 -3.98
CA SER A 96 18.88 9.56 -4.41
C SER A 96 18.71 10.14 -5.82
N LEU A 97 19.70 10.90 -6.33
CA LEU A 97 19.64 11.52 -7.67
C LEU A 97 19.98 10.54 -8.80
N THR A 98 20.94 9.64 -8.58
CA THR A 98 21.39 8.68 -9.60
C THR A 98 20.62 7.35 -9.55
N CYS A 99 19.90 7.11 -8.45
CA CYS A 99 18.98 5.99 -8.31
C CYS A 99 17.51 6.46 -8.37
N ASN A 100 17.09 6.83 -9.58
CA ASN A 100 15.77 7.38 -9.90
C ASN A 100 14.97 6.52 -10.88
N SER A 101 15.58 5.52 -11.55
CA SER A 101 14.86 4.58 -12.41
C SER A 101 14.14 3.52 -11.58
N ASN A 102 12.99 3.06 -12.07
CA ASN A 102 12.23 1.96 -11.48
C ASN A 102 12.42 0.63 -12.24
N THR A 103 13.22 0.60 -13.31
CA THR A 103 13.34 -0.56 -14.22
C THR A 103 14.62 -1.37 -14.07
N GLN A 104 15.60 -0.87 -13.31
CA GLN A 104 16.90 -1.50 -13.13
C GLN A 104 17.20 -1.77 -11.65
N ALA A 105 18.08 -2.74 -11.41
CA ALA A 105 18.64 -2.97 -10.08
C ALA A 105 19.78 -1.97 -9.81
N TYR A 106 19.99 -1.65 -8.53
CA TYR A 106 21.09 -0.80 -8.10
C TYR A 106 21.93 -1.52 -7.06
N VAL A 107 23.25 -1.45 -7.21
CA VAL A 107 24.21 -2.06 -6.29
C VAL A 107 25.15 -0.97 -5.76
N GLY A 108 25.36 -0.97 -4.45
CA GLY A 108 26.32 -0.10 -3.78
C GLY A 108 26.42 -0.46 -2.30
N ARG A 109 27.11 0.34 -1.50
CA ARG A 109 27.20 0.08 -0.05
C ARG A 109 25.87 0.39 0.64
N LEU A 110 25.65 -0.22 1.80
CA LEU A 110 24.50 0.09 2.65
C LEU A 110 24.55 1.57 3.07
N PRO A 111 23.49 2.36 2.86
CA PRO A 111 23.46 3.79 3.17
C PRO A 111 23.22 4.03 4.67
N TRP A 112 24.15 3.61 5.53
CA TRP A 112 24.01 3.55 6.99
C TRP A 112 23.63 4.90 7.63
N ARG A 113 24.16 6.03 7.13
CA ARG A 113 23.76 7.37 7.62
C ARG A 113 22.32 7.69 7.28
N THR A 114 21.87 7.32 6.07
CA THR A 114 20.47 7.52 5.65
C THR A 114 19.53 6.67 6.50
N LEU A 115 19.97 5.46 6.89
CA LEU A 115 19.22 4.57 7.77
C LEU A 115 19.29 4.97 9.25
N GLY A 116 20.09 5.96 9.63
CA GLY A 116 20.24 6.42 11.01
C GLY A 116 20.92 5.40 11.94
N ILE A 117 21.77 4.53 11.39
CA ILE A 117 22.53 3.53 12.15
C ILE A 117 24.03 3.78 12.01
N GLU A 118 24.85 3.12 12.81
CA GLU A 118 26.30 3.08 12.62
C GLU A 118 26.69 2.28 11.35
N GLN A 119 27.92 2.46 10.87
CA GLN A 119 28.45 1.63 9.78
C GLN A 119 28.69 0.20 10.28
N LEU A 120 27.73 -0.68 9.99
CA LEU A 120 27.84 -2.10 10.30
C LEU A 120 28.89 -2.77 9.41
N ARG A 121 29.65 -3.67 10.02
CA ARG A 121 30.70 -4.45 9.39
C ARG A 121 30.46 -5.94 9.64
N ASP A 122 30.84 -6.76 8.68
CA ASP A 122 30.77 -8.21 8.83
C ASP A 122 31.86 -8.75 9.77
N GLY A 123 31.90 -10.07 9.97
CA GLY A 123 32.90 -10.74 10.80
C GLY A 123 34.36 -10.55 10.32
N HIS A 124 34.55 -10.09 9.10
CA HIS A 124 35.86 -9.83 8.49
C HIS A 124 36.22 -8.33 8.48
N GLY A 125 35.34 -7.49 9.01
CA GLY A 125 35.57 -6.05 9.14
C GLY A 125 35.16 -5.24 7.91
N GLU A 126 34.47 -5.83 6.95
CA GLU A 126 34.07 -5.16 5.72
C GLU A 126 32.69 -4.51 5.83
N PRO A 127 32.46 -3.31 5.25
CA PRO A 127 31.15 -2.69 5.20
C PRO A 127 30.13 -3.54 4.41
N LEU A 128 28.88 -3.52 4.85
CA LEU A 128 27.80 -4.21 4.15
C LEU A 128 27.44 -3.53 2.83
N TRP A 129 27.09 -4.34 1.84
CA TRP A 129 26.55 -3.96 0.55
C TRP A 129 25.03 -4.06 0.53
N TYR A 130 24.42 -3.32 -0.39
CA TYR A 130 22.98 -3.25 -0.56
C TYR A 130 22.62 -3.26 -2.04
N VAL A 131 21.72 -4.17 -2.37
CA VAL A 131 21.15 -4.32 -3.70
C VAL A 131 19.68 -3.93 -3.62
N LEU A 132 19.29 -2.95 -4.41
CA LEU A 132 17.90 -2.57 -4.59
C LEU A 132 17.38 -3.16 -5.91
N GLY A 133 16.29 -3.92 -5.83
CA GLY A 133 15.60 -4.45 -7.01
C GLY A 133 14.78 -3.40 -7.77
N PRO A 134 14.50 -3.65 -9.06
CA PRO A 134 13.57 -2.83 -9.84
C PRO A 134 12.16 -2.80 -9.21
N GLY A 135 11.41 -1.72 -9.44
CA GLY A 135 10.00 -1.60 -9.05
C GLY A 135 9.77 -0.88 -7.72
N PHE A 136 10.80 -0.67 -6.89
CA PHE A 136 10.64 -0.17 -5.51
C PHE A 136 11.13 1.28 -5.29
N ARG A 137 11.25 2.06 -6.37
CA ARG A 137 11.61 3.49 -6.33
C ARG A 137 10.45 4.44 -6.57
N ALA A 138 9.43 3.99 -7.29
CA ALA A 138 8.27 4.79 -7.68
C ALA A 138 6.99 3.95 -7.60
N ALA A 139 5.85 4.63 -7.52
CA ALA A 139 4.54 4.00 -7.53
C ALA A 139 4.31 3.20 -8.84
N PRO A 140 3.53 2.10 -8.81
CA PRO A 140 2.83 1.58 -7.64
C PRO A 140 3.70 0.66 -6.77
N ILE A 141 3.60 0.84 -5.45
CA ILE A 141 4.11 -0.12 -4.43
C ILE A 141 2.96 -0.44 -3.46
N ASN A 142 2.56 -1.70 -3.44
CA ASN A 142 1.36 -2.21 -2.76
C ASN A 142 1.47 -3.72 -2.46
N PRO A 143 0.51 -4.34 -1.75
CA PRO A 143 0.52 -5.78 -1.44
C PRO A 143 0.69 -6.73 -2.63
N ASP A 144 0.31 -6.34 -3.84
CA ASP A 144 0.51 -7.11 -5.08
C ASP A 144 1.94 -7.03 -5.63
N SER A 145 2.77 -6.14 -5.09
CA SER A 145 4.15 -5.96 -5.53
C SER A 145 4.98 -7.22 -5.25
N THR A 146 5.67 -7.72 -6.27
CA THR A 146 6.55 -8.88 -6.18
C THR A 146 8.02 -8.48 -6.19
N GLY A 147 8.89 -9.35 -5.64
CA GLY A 147 10.33 -9.22 -5.86
C GLY A 147 10.68 -9.32 -7.34
N ARG A 148 11.87 -8.83 -7.68
CA ARG A 148 12.42 -8.88 -9.06
C ARG A 148 13.90 -9.28 -9.09
N LEU A 149 14.47 -9.55 -7.93
CA LEU A 149 15.82 -10.11 -7.82
C LEU A 149 15.74 -11.63 -7.78
N THR A 150 16.62 -12.28 -8.53
CA THR A 150 16.82 -13.73 -8.47
C THR A 150 17.84 -14.05 -7.38
N LEU A 151 17.52 -14.99 -6.50
CA LEU A 151 18.42 -15.47 -5.45
C LEU A 151 18.41 -17.00 -5.44
N ASP A 152 19.60 -17.62 -5.47
CA ASP A 152 19.75 -19.09 -5.45
C ASP A 152 18.93 -19.79 -6.55
N GLY A 153 18.86 -19.17 -7.73
CA GLY A 153 18.06 -19.65 -8.86
C GLY A 153 16.55 -19.42 -8.74
N VAL A 154 16.06 -18.91 -7.60
CA VAL A 154 14.66 -18.57 -7.39
C VAL A 154 14.40 -17.15 -7.90
N GLY A 155 13.67 -17.04 -9.01
CA GLY A 155 13.24 -15.75 -9.57
C GLY A 155 12.29 -15.02 -8.62
N ASN A 156 12.28 -13.68 -8.69
CA ASN A 156 11.40 -12.80 -7.90
C ASN A 156 11.50 -12.99 -6.37
N ALA A 157 12.60 -13.56 -5.88
CA ALA A 157 12.80 -13.92 -4.48
C ALA A 157 12.88 -12.69 -3.55
N ALA A 158 13.40 -11.57 -4.04
CA ALA A 158 13.68 -10.40 -3.21
C ALA A 158 13.34 -9.06 -3.89
N VAL A 159 13.01 -8.07 -3.05
CA VAL A 159 12.90 -6.65 -3.42
C VAL A 159 14.21 -5.92 -3.18
N ALA A 160 15.01 -6.43 -2.25
CA ALA A 160 16.35 -5.97 -1.96
C ALA A 160 17.17 -7.09 -1.30
N LEU A 161 18.50 -6.96 -1.37
CA LEU A 161 19.45 -7.83 -0.68
C LEU A 161 20.41 -6.97 0.13
N ILE A 162 20.81 -7.46 1.30
CA ILE A 162 21.91 -6.91 2.08
C ILE A 162 23.01 -7.97 2.08
N VAL A 163 24.20 -7.60 1.61
CA VAL A 163 25.27 -8.56 1.34
C VAL A 163 26.47 -8.23 2.22
N ALA A 164 27.00 -9.24 2.91
CA ALA A 164 28.27 -9.18 3.60
C ALA A 164 29.34 -9.79 2.67
N PRO A 165 30.38 -9.03 2.30
CA PRO A 165 31.36 -9.43 1.29
C PRO A 165 32.45 -10.38 1.80
N GLY A 166 32.48 -10.69 3.11
CA GLY A 166 33.41 -11.66 3.67
C GLY A 166 34.89 -11.27 3.52
N ALA A 167 35.75 -12.28 3.65
CA ALA A 167 37.20 -12.10 3.47
C ALA A 167 37.52 -11.79 2.00
N ALA A 168 38.55 -10.96 1.76
CA ALA A 168 39.05 -10.78 0.41
C ALA A 168 39.54 -12.11 -0.19
N ILE A 169 39.01 -12.45 -1.38
CA ILE A 169 39.42 -13.61 -2.15
C ILE A 169 40.54 -13.22 -3.13
N ASP A 170 41.58 -14.06 -3.20
CA ASP A 170 42.56 -14.04 -4.30
C ASP A 170 42.50 -15.36 -5.05
N SER A 171 41.92 -15.31 -6.25
CA SER A 171 41.73 -16.47 -7.11
C SER A 171 42.58 -16.37 -8.39
N LEU A 172 43.55 -15.44 -8.48
CA LEU A 172 44.35 -15.24 -9.69
C LEU A 172 45.19 -16.47 -10.06
N LEU A 173 45.70 -17.17 -9.05
CA LEU A 173 46.55 -18.34 -9.21
C LEU A 173 45.78 -19.67 -9.07
N ASP A 174 44.45 -19.62 -8.99
CA ASP A 174 43.65 -20.83 -8.89
C ASP A 174 43.72 -21.64 -10.19
N PRO A 175 44.20 -22.90 -10.15
CA PRO A 175 44.32 -23.73 -11.35
C PRO A 175 42.96 -24.18 -11.91
N GLU A 176 41.88 -24.12 -11.12
CA GLU A 176 40.53 -24.46 -11.59
C GLU A 176 39.95 -23.36 -12.49
N ALA A 177 39.11 -23.76 -13.45
CA ALA A 177 38.34 -22.82 -14.23
C ALA A 177 37.31 -22.09 -13.33
N PRO A 178 37.11 -20.76 -13.48
CA PRO A 178 36.11 -20.05 -12.71
C PRO A 178 34.72 -20.67 -12.91
N PRO A 179 33.93 -20.87 -11.84
CA PRO A 179 32.54 -21.26 -11.98
C PRO A 179 31.74 -20.25 -12.81
N PRO A 180 30.61 -20.65 -13.41
CA PRO A 180 29.75 -19.73 -14.17
C PRO A 180 29.41 -18.46 -13.38
N GLY A 181 29.62 -17.30 -14.00
CA GLY A 181 29.42 -15.97 -13.38
C GLY A 181 30.63 -15.44 -12.61
N CYS A 182 31.57 -16.29 -12.21
CA CYS A 182 32.79 -15.86 -11.52
C CYS A 182 33.88 -15.43 -12.51
N ALA A 183 34.65 -14.41 -12.15
CA ALA A 183 35.88 -14.03 -12.85
C ALA A 183 37.06 -14.11 -11.88
N ARG A 184 38.24 -14.52 -12.35
CA ARG A 184 39.45 -14.51 -11.52
C ARG A 184 39.77 -13.09 -11.07
N ARG A 185 40.03 -12.91 -9.78
CA ARG A 185 40.31 -11.58 -9.21
C ARG A 185 41.18 -11.69 -7.97
N ASN A 186 42.01 -10.67 -7.74
CA ASN A 186 42.67 -10.43 -6.46
C ASN A 186 41.99 -9.26 -5.77
N GLN A 187 41.05 -9.58 -4.88
CA GLN A 187 40.32 -8.56 -4.14
C GLN A 187 41.20 -7.84 -3.12
N SER A 188 42.19 -8.54 -2.53
CA SER A 188 43.04 -7.98 -1.48
C SER A 188 43.84 -6.76 -1.95
N ALA A 189 44.23 -6.71 -3.22
CA ALA A 189 44.93 -5.58 -3.82
C ALA A 189 43.99 -4.47 -4.35
N LEU A 190 42.69 -4.74 -4.51
CA LEU A 190 41.79 -3.92 -5.31
C LEU A 190 40.54 -3.39 -4.57
N ARG A 191 40.20 -3.90 -3.38
CA ARG A 191 39.04 -3.43 -2.59
C ARG A 191 39.10 -1.93 -2.30
N TYR A 192 40.27 -1.42 -1.94
CA TYR A 192 40.48 -0.04 -1.55
C TYR A 192 41.55 0.60 -2.44
N PRO A 193 41.19 1.04 -3.67
CA PRO A 193 42.15 1.58 -4.61
C PRO A 193 42.76 2.89 -4.09
N VAL A 194 44.05 3.07 -4.36
CA VAL A 194 44.80 4.30 -4.05
C VAL A 194 45.43 4.81 -5.35
N PRO A 195 45.07 6.03 -5.83
CA PRO A 195 44.08 6.95 -5.27
C PRO A 195 42.64 6.42 -5.39
N PHE A 196 41.78 6.80 -4.45
CA PHE A 196 40.37 6.40 -4.48
C PHE A 196 39.63 7.15 -5.60
N THR A 197 39.00 6.40 -6.51
CA THR A 197 38.16 6.94 -7.59
C THR A 197 36.71 6.47 -7.45
N ALA A 198 36.50 5.18 -7.21
CA ALA A 198 35.22 4.56 -6.90
C ALA A 198 35.43 3.17 -6.31
N PHE A 199 34.41 2.64 -5.63
CA PHE A 199 34.30 1.22 -5.36
C PHE A 199 33.87 0.47 -6.62
N ASP A 200 34.59 -0.60 -6.97
CA ASP A 200 34.10 -1.59 -7.93
C ASP A 200 33.46 -2.74 -7.14
N PRO A 201 32.13 -2.99 -7.28
CA PRO A 201 31.45 -4.09 -6.61
C PRO A 201 32.13 -5.44 -6.82
N GLY A 202 32.74 -5.68 -7.98
CA GLY A 202 33.44 -6.93 -8.26
C GLY A 202 34.66 -7.18 -7.37
N ASN A 203 35.19 -6.15 -6.69
CA ASN A 203 36.28 -6.31 -5.72
C ASN A 203 35.79 -6.78 -4.36
N PHE A 204 34.49 -6.83 -4.13
CA PHE A 204 33.89 -7.17 -2.86
C PHE A 204 32.92 -8.34 -2.95
N LEU A 205 32.21 -8.45 -4.08
CA LEU A 205 31.09 -9.36 -4.26
C LEU A 205 31.42 -10.34 -5.40
N GLU A 206 31.17 -11.63 -5.20
CA GLU A 206 31.59 -12.68 -6.12
C GLU A 206 30.45 -13.27 -6.96
N CYS A 207 30.83 -13.81 -8.13
CA CYS A 207 30.08 -14.71 -9.02
C CYS A 207 28.69 -14.22 -9.50
N GLY A 208 27.73 -14.11 -8.59
CA GLY A 208 26.34 -13.72 -8.86
C GLY A 208 25.94 -12.39 -8.22
N ASN A 209 26.70 -11.93 -7.22
CA ASN A 209 26.33 -10.78 -6.40
C ASN A 209 26.64 -9.42 -7.05
N VAL A 210 27.02 -9.42 -8.34
CA VAL A 210 27.26 -8.21 -9.16
C VAL A 210 26.51 -8.20 -10.49
N THR A 211 25.85 -9.30 -10.90
CA THR A 211 25.29 -9.49 -12.26
C THR A 211 23.78 -9.79 -12.30
N GLY A 212 23.07 -9.68 -11.16
CA GLY A 212 21.60 -9.79 -11.11
C GLY A 212 21.05 -11.19 -10.75
N SER A 213 21.90 -12.20 -10.63
CA SER A 213 21.56 -13.54 -10.13
C SER A 213 22.36 -13.81 -8.86
N TYR A 214 21.79 -13.47 -7.71
CA TYR A 214 22.48 -13.44 -6.43
C TYR A 214 22.55 -14.82 -5.78
N LEU A 215 23.48 -14.99 -4.84
CA LEU A 215 23.62 -16.20 -4.03
C LEU A 215 23.54 -15.85 -2.54
N SER A 216 22.79 -16.62 -1.75
CA SER A 216 22.59 -16.37 -0.32
C SER A 216 23.82 -16.75 0.51
N THR A 217 24.52 -17.81 0.10
CA THR A 217 25.72 -18.30 0.74
C THR A 217 26.70 -18.85 -0.27
N GLY A 218 27.97 -18.48 -0.14
CA GLY A 218 29.08 -19.21 -0.74
C GLY A 218 29.97 -19.79 0.34
N ASP A 219 30.37 -21.06 0.19
CA ASP A 219 31.38 -21.69 1.02
C ASP A 219 32.43 -22.36 0.13
N SER A 220 33.04 -21.55 -0.75
CA SER A 220 34.10 -22.01 -1.63
C SER A 220 35.22 -20.99 -1.73
N LYS A 221 36.35 -21.39 -2.33
CA LYS A 221 37.45 -20.48 -2.67
C LYS A 221 37.07 -19.41 -3.70
N TRP A 222 35.89 -19.51 -4.33
CA TRP A 222 35.39 -18.59 -5.34
C TRP A 222 34.27 -17.67 -4.86
N ILE A 223 33.60 -18.01 -3.76
CA ILE A 223 32.51 -17.23 -3.19
C ILE A 223 32.46 -17.45 -1.69
N ASN A 224 32.45 -16.35 -0.93
CA ASN A 224 32.27 -16.35 0.51
C ASN A 224 31.27 -15.28 1.00
N ASP A 225 30.62 -14.59 0.07
CA ASP A 225 29.51 -13.69 0.36
C ASP A 225 28.40 -14.36 1.18
N ARG A 226 27.81 -13.59 2.10
CA ARG A 226 26.55 -13.91 2.77
C ARG A 226 25.50 -12.85 2.43
N ALA A 227 24.38 -13.25 1.85
CA ALA A 227 23.29 -12.33 1.51
C ALA A 227 22.02 -12.61 2.33
N LEU A 228 21.43 -11.53 2.86
CA LEU A 228 20.17 -11.56 3.58
C LEU A 228 19.06 -10.93 2.72
N VAL A 229 17.95 -11.66 2.60
CA VAL A 229 16.78 -11.25 1.80
C VAL A 229 15.95 -10.19 2.49
N VAL A 230 15.57 -9.18 1.71
CA VAL A 230 14.39 -8.35 1.96
C VAL A 230 13.33 -8.79 0.94
N SER A 231 12.34 -9.55 1.39
CA SER A 231 11.26 -10.05 0.53
C SER A 231 10.14 -9.02 0.40
N ALA A 232 9.33 -9.13 -0.65
CA ALA A 232 8.13 -8.29 -0.80
C ALA A 232 7.16 -8.49 0.37
N ALA A 233 7.05 -9.73 0.85
CA ALA A 233 6.29 -10.07 2.05
C ALA A 233 6.78 -9.30 3.28
N GLY A 234 8.10 -9.31 3.53
CA GLY A 234 8.70 -8.61 4.67
C GLY A 234 8.57 -7.09 4.57
N LEU A 235 8.70 -6.54 3.35
CA LEU A 235 8.46 -5.12 3.09
C LEU A 235 7.01 -4.73 3.40
N MET A 236 6.04 -5.48 2.88
CA MET A 236 4.61 -5.21 3.07
C MET A 236 4.20 -5.35 4.53
N ALA A 237 4.70 -6.37 5.23
CA ALA A 237 4.47 -6.53 6.66
C ALA A 237 5.00 -5.33 7.47
N ALA A 238 6.16 -4.78 7.09
CA ALA A 238 6.74 -3.63 7.77
C ALA A 238 5.93 -2.33 7.56
N ILE A 239 5.31 -2.15 6.38
CA ILE A 239 4.57 -0.92 6.06
C ILE A 239 3.06 -1.00 6.29
N ALA A 240 2.47 -2.19 6.49
CA ALA A 240 1.03 -2.35 6.65
C ALA A 240 0.46 -1.53 7.82
N GLY A 241 1.14 -1.54 8.97
CA GLY A 241 0.77 -0.71 10.12
C GLY A 241 0.85 0.80 9.84
N PRO A 242 2.01 1.31 9.40
CA PRO A 242 2.17 2.70 8.95
C PRO A 242 1.14 3.16 7.90
N VAL A 243 0.79 2.30 6.93
CA VAL A 243 -0.20 2.62 5.91
C VAL A 243 -1.60 2.68 6.51
N LEU A 244 -1.97 1.73 7.38
CA LEU A 244 -3.26 1.78 8.09
C LEU A 244 -3.37 3.05 8.94
N ASP A 245 -2.31 3.39 9.66
CA ASP A 245 -2.23 4.61 10.46
C ASP A 245 -2.47 5.86 9.60
N ARG A 246 -1.96 5.88 8.36
CA ARG A 246 -2.28 6.93 7.38
C ARG A 246 -3.72 6.86 6.86
N VAL A 247 -4.27 5.65 6.65
CA VAL A 247 -5.70 5.47 6.32
C VAL A 247 -6.56 6.09 7.43
N GLN A 248 -6.26 5.79 8.69
CA GLN A 248 -7.00 6.28 9.85
C GLN A 248 -6.85 7.79 10.06
N ARG A 249 -5.66 8.37 9.90
CA ARG A 249 -5.41 9.80 10.13
C ARG A 249 -5.76 10.71 8.95
N VAL A 250 -5.74 10.19 7.72
CA VAL A 250 -5.85 11.03 6.50
C VAL A 250 -7.04 10.62 5.66
N LEU A 251 -7.13 9.35 5.25
CA LEU A 251 -8.15 8.91 4.29
C LEU A 251 -9.54 8.88 4.91
N ALA A 252 -9.69 8.23 6.07
CA ALA A 252 -10.98 8.05 6.72
C ALA A 252 -11.63 9.40 7.13
N PRO A 253 -10.88 10.39 7.71
CA PRO A 253 -11.42 11.73 7.95
C PRO A 253 -11.76 12.48 6.66
N ALA A 254 -10.96 12.34 5.59
CA ALA A 254 -11.25 12.97 4.31
C ALA A 254 -12.55 12.42 3.70
N ILE A 255 -12.76 11.11 3.74
CA ILE A 255 -14.02 10.48 3.31
C ILE A 255 -15.16 10.92 4.20
N ALA A 256 -15.02 10.90 5.52
CA ALA A 256 -16.09 11.30 6.43
C ALA A 256 -16.52 12.77 6.24
N ALA A 257 -15.58 13.65 5.90
CA ALA A 257 -15.80 15.09 5.75
C ALA A 257 -15.95 15.55 4.29
N TRP A 258 -16.15 14.63 3.33
CA TRP A 258 -16.09 14.96 1.90
C TRP A 258 -17.11 16.04 1.49
N ASP A 259 -18.37 15.95 1.95
CA ASP A 259 -19.44 16.91 1.62
C ASP A 259 -19.13 18.31 2.18
N ALA A 260 -18.62 18.39 3.40
CA ALA A 260 -18.21 19.64 4.02
C ALA A 260 -16.99 20.26 3.32
N THR A 261 -16.04 19.42 2.90
CA THR A 261 -14.86 19.86 2.13
C THR A 261 -15.24 20.37 0.75
N GLU A 262 -16.22 19.71 0.11
CA GLU A 262 -16.80 20.15 -1.16
C GLU A 262 -17.47 21.52 -1.01
N PHE A 263 -18.28 21.70 0.03
CA PHE A 263 -18.91 22.99 0.34
C PHE A 263 -17.87 24.10 0.55
N ALA A 264 -16.85 23.86 1.37
CA ALA A 264 -15.80 24.83 1.64
C ALA A 264 -15.04 25.25 0.38
N SER A 265 -14.92 24.35 -0.61
CA SER A 265 -14.15 24.58 -1.84
C SER A 265 -14.99 25.21 -2.95
N THR A 266 -16.29 24.93 -3.02
CA THR A 266 -17.14 25.27 -4.17
C THR A 266 -18.35 26.14 -3.83
N GLY A 267 -18.69 26.26 -2.54
CA GLY A 267 -19.94 26.83 -2.06
C GLY A 267 -21.17 25.94 -2.27
N LYS A 268 -20.98 24.67 -2.69
CA LYS A 268 -22.05 23.74 -3.06
C LYS A 268 -21.80 22.38 -2.41
N SER A 269 -22.84 21.78 -1.82
CA SER A 269 -22.78 20.39 -1.35
C SER A 269 -24.17 19.78 -1.22
N TRP A 270 -24.26 18.46 -1.16
CA TRP A 270 -25.55 17.78 -1.00
C TRP A 270 -26.17 18.07 0.36
N GLY A 271 -25.34 18.17 1.42
CA GLY A 271 -25.79 18.51 2.76
C GLY A 271 -26.41 19.90 2.87
N VAL A 272 -25.71 20.92 2.35
CA VAL A 272 -26.15 22.32 2.52
C VAL A 272 -27.17 22.73 1.47
N THR A 273 -26.92 22.41 0.20
CA THR A 273 -27.76 22.87 -0.91
C THR A 273 -29.05 22.07 -1.02
N HIS A 274 -29.03 20.77 -0.64
CA HIS A 274 -30.13 19.84 -0.94
C HIS A 274 -30.64 19.04 0.28
N GLY A 275 -30.14 19.34 1.49
CA GLY A 275 -30.79 18.95 2.75
C GLY A 275 -30.27 17.67 3.43
N ALA A 276 -29.35 16.91 2.83
CA ALA A 276 -28.72 15.78 3.52
C ALA A 276 -27.35 15.38 2.92
N PRO A 277 -26.27 15.34 3.72
CA PRO A 277 -25.02 14.72 3.29
C PRO A 277 -25.16 13.20 3.34
N PHE A 278 -24.39 12.51 2.51
CA PHE A 278 -24.34 11.04 2.50
C PHE A 278 -22.92 10.55 2.26
N LEU A 279 -22.64 9.31 2.62
CA LEU A 279 -21.50 8.55 2.13
C LEU A 279 -21.96 7.67 0.97
N PRO A 280 -21.18 7.56 -0.13
CA PRO A 280 -21.64 6.78 -1.26
C PRO A 280 -21.78 5.29 -0.91
N PHE A 281 -22.68 4.60 -1.60
CA PHE A 281 -22.78 3.14 -1.53
C PHE A 281 -21.47 2.49 -1.98
N ALA A 282 -21.16 1.33 -1.40
CA ALA A 282 -19.98 0.57 -1.74
C ALA A 282 -20.01 0.13 -3.21
N SER A 283 -18.83 0.01 -3.82
CA SER A 283 -18.72 -0.79 -5.03
C SER A 283 -18.79 -2.25 -4.64
N ARG A 284 -19.53 -3.06 -5.40
CA ARG A 284 -19.63 -4.51 -5.13
C ARG A 284 -18.23 -5.10 -5.02
N PHE A 285 -18.04 -5.92 -3.99
CA PHE A 285 -16.80 -6.67 -3.89
C PHE A 285 -16.69 -7.62 -5.08
N GLY A 286 -15.49 -7.68 -5.63
CA GLY A 286 -15.10 -8.47 -6.78
C GLY A 286 -13.60 -8.29 -6.97
N GLU A 287 -13.02 -8.91 -7.99
CA GLU A 287 -11.58 -8.88 -8.24
C GLU A 287 -11.06 -7.43 -8.17
N PRO A 288 -10.28 -7.05 -7.14
CA PRO A 288 -9.93 -5.65 -6.94
C PRO A 288 -9.14 -5.05 -8.10
N SER A 289 -8.40 -5.89 -8.83
CA SER A 289 -7.60 -5.50 -9.98
C SER A 289 -8.45 -5.04 -11.18
N ALA A 290 -9.65 -5.63 -11.34
CA ALA A 290 -10.58 -5.44 -12.45
C ALA A 290 -11.84 -4.63 -12.07
N ASN A 291 -12.04 -4.32 -10.80
CA ASN A 291 -13.21 -3.62 -10.30
C ASN A 291 -13.34 -2.20 -10.87
N ALA A 292 -14.58 -1.78 -11.14
CA ALA A 292 -14.93 -0.47 -11.66
C ALA A 292 -14.84 0.66 -10.63
N TYR A 293 -14.82 0.35 -9.34
CA TYR A 293 -14.90 1.26 -8.19
C TYR A 293 -16.12 2.19 -8.22
N CYS A 294 -17.17 1.77 -8.91
CA CYS A 294 -18.44 2.47 -8.95
C CYS A 294 -19.39 1.82 -7.95
N GLY A 295 -19.97 2.63 -7.06
CA GLY A 295 -20.94 2.18 -6.08
C GLY A 295 -22.26 1.78 -6.70
N GLU A 296 -22.93 0.83 -6.05
CA GLU A 296 -24.22 0.28 -6.48
C GLU A 296 -25.27 0.52 -5.40
N ALA A 297 -26.49 0.87 -5.80
CA ALA A 297 -27.55 1.17 -4.84
C ALA A 297 -27.83 -0.01 -3.91
N GLY A 298 -27.88 0.26 -2.60
CA GLY A 298 -28.12 -0.74 -1.57
C GLY A 298 -26.89 -1.53 -1.13
N GLU A 299 -25.79 -1.50 -1.89
CA GLU A 299 -24.54 -2.13 -1.51
C GLU A 299 -23.84 -1.31 -0.43
N ARG A 300 -23.71 -1.88 0.76
CA ARG A 300 -23.14 -1.19 1.92
C ARG A 300 -21.74 -1.65 2.28
N GLU A 301 -21.29 -2.76 1.71
CA GLU A 301 -19.97 -3.33 1.98
C GLU A 301 -19.33 -3.80 0.66
N GLY A 302 -18.01 -3.63 0.53
CA GLY A 302 -17.27 -4.00 -0.67
C GLY A 302 -16.02 -3.16 -0.87
N LEU A 303 -15.77 -2.69 -2.10
CA LEU A 303 -14.64 -1.83 -2.44
C LEU A 303 -15.01 -0.33 -2.39
N PRO A 304 -14.04 0.56 -2.11
CA PRO A 304 -14.28 2.00 -2.05
C PRO A 304 -14.88 2.56 -3.36
N PRO A 305 -15.94 3.38 -3.31
CA PRO A 305 -16.61 3.92 -4.51
C PRO A 305 -15.88 5.14 -5.10
N VAL A 306 -14.62 4.94 -5.51
CA VAL A 306 -13.69 6.00 -5.90
C VAL A 306 -13.57 6.24 -7.41
N ALA A 307 -14.48 5.69 -8.22
CA ALA A 307 -14.47 5.87 -9.66
C ALA A 307 -14.64 7.36 -10.07
N PRO A 308 -13.64 7.97 -10.75
CA PRO A 308 -13.81 9.30 -11.31
C PRO A 308 -14.74 9.23 -12.53
N ARG A 309 -15.40 10.34 -12.86
CA ARG A 309 -16.24 10.45 -14.07
C ARG A 309 -15.47 10.08 -15.34
N ALA A 310 -14.17 10.41 -15.40
CA ALA A 310 -13.30 10.10 -16.53
C ALA A 310 -13.14 8.59 -16.81
N SER A 311 -13.43 7.72 -15.84
CA SER A 311 -13.28 6.27 -16.00
C SER A 311 -14.37 5.62 -16.85
N THR A 312 -15.45 6.34 -17.19
CA THR A 312 -16.72 5.85 -17.80
C THR A 312 -17.44 4.72 -17.06
N ALA A 313 -16.77 4.08 -16.10
CA ALA A 313 -17.28 2.98 -15.29
C ALA A 313 -18.36 3.41 -14.28
N CYS A 314 -18.43 4.72 -13.99
CA CYS A 314 -19.44 5.32 -13.12
C CYS A 314 -20.06 6.54 -13.79
N ASP A 315 -20.80 6.29 -14.88
CA ASP A 315 -21.48 7.32 -15.63
C ASP A 315 -22.62 7.95 -14.82
N THR A 316 -22.47 9.25 -14.57
CA THR A 316 -23.42 10.10 -13.88
C THR A 316 -23.86 11.25 -14.81
N ALA A 317 -23.94 10.98 -16.12
CA ALA A 317 -24.49 11.91 -17.10
C ALA A 317 -26.01 12.05 -16.95
N TRP A 318 -26.49 13.25 -17.23
CA TRP A 318 -27.92 13.54 -17.26
C TRP A 318 -28.58 12.94 -18.50
N SER A 319 -29.73 12.30 -18.30
CA SER A 319 -30.60 11.82 -19.37
C SER A 319 -32.03 12.20 -19.04
N GLY A 320 -32.83 12.58 -20.04
CA GLY A 320 -34.19 13.04 -19.78
C GLY A 320 -34.82 13.78 -20.93
N GLY A 321 -35.91 14.46 -20.63
CA GLY A 321 -36.72 15.14 -21.63
C GLY A 321 -37.21 16.51 -21.15
N ALA A 322 -37.71 17.28 -22.11
CA ALA A 322 -38.28 18.58 -21.87
C ALA A 322 -39.76 18.60 -22.25
N LEU A 323 -40.56 19.26 -21.42
CA LEU A 323 -41.97 19.53 -21.62
C LEU A 323 -42.16 21.04 -21.83
N PRO A 324 -42.50 21.49 -23.05
CA PRO A 324 -42.94 22.85 -23.28
C PRO A 324 -44.21 23.14 -22.47
N LEU A 325 -44.24 24.24 -21.71
CA LEU A 325 -45.39 24.64 -20.90
C LEU A 325 -46.17 25.79 -21.55
N SER A 326 -45.46 26.76 -22.13
CA SER A 326 -46.08 27.89 -22.83
C SER A 326 -45.21 28.33 -24.00
N ARG A 327 -45.86 28.62 -25.13
CA ARG A 327 -45.28 29.26 -26.33
C ARG A 327 -44.02 28.60 -26.92
N LEU A 328 -43.74 27.33 -26.59
CA LEU A 328 -42.57 26.60 -27.06
C LEU A 328 -42.98 25.29 -27.74
N VAL A 329 -42.18 24.86 -28.72
CA VAL A 329 -42.21 23.52 -29.30
C VAL A 329 -40.88 22.84 -28.94
N GLY A 330 -40.94 21.64 -28.35
CA GLY A 330 -39.74 20.91 -27.96
C GLY A 330 -38.99 20.37 -29.18
N LEU A 331 -37.67 20.61 -29.24
CA LEU A 331 -36.78 20.05 -30.26
C LEU A 331 -35.97 18.86 -29.73
N GLY A 332 -36.12 18.52 -28.44
CA GLY A 332 -35.48 17.40 -27.78
C GLY A 332 -34.38 17.82 -26.81
N CYS A 333 -33.90 16.83 -26.06
CA CYS A 333 -32.74 16.96 -25.18
C CYS A 333 -31.68 15.93 -25.60
N SER A 334 -30.42 16.36 -25.71
CA SER A 334 -29.31 15.48 -26.08
C SER A 334 -28.08 15.74 -25.21
N PRO A 335 -27.34 14.68 -24.83
CA PRO A 335 -26.07 14.83 -24.13
C PRO A 335 -24.99 15.38 -25.06
N LEU A 336 -24.25 16.39 -24.60
CA LEU A 336 -23.17 17.06 -25.31
C LEU A 336 -21.92 17.10 -24.43
N GLY A 337 -21.19 15.98 -24.35
CA GLY A 337 -19.92 15.86 -23.62
C GLY A 337 -20.03 16.11 -22.11
N THR A 338 -20.13 17.38 -21.72
CA THR A 338 -20.16 17.88 -20.34
C THR A 338 -21.54 18.39 -19.88
N GLU A 339 -22.57 18.34 -20.72
CA GLU A 339 -23.91 18.81 -20.35
C GLU A 339 -25.02 18.02 -21.05
N LEU A 340 -26.24 18.10 -20.51
CA LEU A 340 -27.47 17.80 -21.23
C LEU A 340 -28.03 19.11 -21.79
N ARG A 341 -28.22 19.18 -23.10
CA ARG A 341 -28.78 20.37 -23.76
C ARG A 341 -30.18 20.07 -24.26
N CYS A 342 -31.14 20.87 -23.82
CA CYS A 342 -32.51 20.85 -24.29
C CYS A 342 -32.77 22.07 -25.18
N GLN A 343 -33.38 21.86 -26.35
CA GLN A 343 -33.69 22.92 -27.30
C GLN A 343 -35.19 23.03 -27.53
N PHE A 344 -35.63 24.27 -27.77
CA PHE A 344 -37.02 24.60 -28.04
C PHE A 344 -37.10 25.63 -29.16
N ARG A 345 -38.22 25.63 -29.87
CA ARG A 345 -38.58 26.66 -30.85
C ARG A 345 -39.71 27.50 -30.30
N ALA A 346 -39.54 28.82 -30.31
CA ALA A 346 -40.57 29.76 -29.88
C ALA A 346 -41.70 29.89 -30.92
N SER A 347 -42.93 30.03 -30.43
CA SER A 347 -44.12 30.24 -31.26
C SER A 347 -44.53 31.73 -31.36
N GLY A 348 -43.61 32.65 -31.03
CA GLY A 348 -43.86 34.10 -30.88
C GLY A 348 -44.74 34.40 -29.66
N GLY A 349 -45.28 35.61 -29.50
CA GLY A 349 -46.37 35.92 -28.55
C GLY A 349 -46.12 37.09 -27.59
N THR A 350 -47.04 37.31 -26.65
CA THR A 350 -46.94 38.32 -25.58
C THR A 350 -46.84 37.71 -24.18
N THR A 351 -46.98 36.40 -24.05
CA THR A 351 -46.83 35.66 -22.78
C THR A 351 -45.42 35.09 -22.69
N ALA A 352 -44.85 35.08 -21.48
CA ALA A 352 -43.51 34.54 -21.24
C ALA A 352 -43.46 33.05 -21.64
N PRO A 353 -42.55 32.65 -22.55
CA PRO A 353 -42.35 31.25 -22.90
C PRO A 353 -41.74 30.51 -21.72
N ALA A 354 -42.22 29.28 -21.47
CA ALA A 354 -41.79 28.48 -20.33
C ALA A 354 -41.73 27.00 -20.68
N ALA A 355 -40.80 26.29 -20.05
CA ALA A 355 -40.66 24.85 -20.17
C ALA A 355 -40.28 24.23 -18.83
N ARG A 356 -40.48 22.92 -18.74
CA ARG A 356 -40.03 22.08 -17.64
C ARG A 356 -39.10 21.01 -18.19
N ILE A 357 -37.95 20.82 -17.57
CA ILE A 357 -37.03 19.74 -17.91
C ILE A 357 -36.99 18.78 -16.74
N ASN A 358 -37.09 17.48 -17.04
CA ASN A 358 -36.89 16.42 -16.07
C ASN A 358 -35.74 15.54 -16.54
N ALA A 359 -34.65 15.52 -15.77
CA ALA A 359 -33.45 14.77 -16.08
C ALA A 359 -33.03 13.89 -14.89
N GLY A 360 -32.72 12.64 -15.16
CA GLY A 360 -32.14 11.69 -14.21
C GLY A 360 -30.65 11.48 -14.49
N ALA A 361 -29.84 11.47 -13.44
CA ALA A 361 -28.44 11.03 -13.47
C ALA A 361 -28.31 9.78 -12.60
N ARG A 362 -27.72 8.73 -13.18
CA ARG A 362 -27.59 7.45 -12.49
C ARG A 362 -26.44 7.46 -11.48
N ARG A 363 -26.53 6.63 -10.44
CA ARG A 363 -25.42 6.29 -9.52
C ARG A 363 -24.73 7.48 -8.84
N VAL A 364 -25.45 8.57 -8.63
CA VAL A 364 -24.95 9.76 -7.94
C VAL A 364 -24.63 9.46 -6.49
N ALA A 365 -25.46 8.68 -5.80
CA ALA A 365 -25.16 8.20 -4.45
C ALA A 365 -24.21 6.99 -4.43
N GLY A 366 -23.76 6.50 -5.58
CA GLY A 366 -22.75 5.44 -5.71
C GLY A 366 -21.35 5.98 -5.98
N SER A 367 -21.14 7.30 -5.97
CA SER A 367 -19.82 7.88 -6.22
C SER A 367 -19.63 9.21 -5.50
N PHE A 368 -18.38 9.63 -5.32
CA PHE A 368 -18.06 10.95 -4.78
C PHE A 368 -18.25 12.03 -5.87
N ARG A 369 -19.48 12.51 -6.02
CA ARG A 369 -19.86 13.57 -6.97
C ARG A 369 -20.25 14.84 -6.24
N GLY A 370 -19.75 15.97 -6.72
CA GLY A 370 -20.23 17.28 -6.32
C GLY A 370 -21.67 17.51 -6.79
N THR A 371 -22.23 18.65 -6.42
CA THR A 371 -23.60 19.04 -6.78
C THR A 371 -23.62 20.30 -7.66
N ILE A 372 -24.80 20.66 -8.13
CA ILE A 372 -25.07 21.86 -8.92
C ILE A 372 -26.18 22.69 -8.27
N THR A 373 -26.28 23.94 -8.70
CA THR A 373 -27.27 24.92 -8.26
C THR A 373 -28.01 25.51 -9.46
N ALA A 374 -29.08 26.26 -9.23
CA ALA A 374 -29.79 26.96 -10.29
C ALA A 374 -28.87 27.92 -11.10
N ALA A 375 -27.85 28.48 -10.46
CA ALA A 375 -26.86 29.36 -11.11
C ALA A 375 -25.96 28.63 -12.12
N ASP A 376 -25.88 27.30 -12.06
CA ASP A 376 -25.11 26.48 -13.01
C ASP A 376 -25.90 26.14 -14.28
N ILE A 377 -27.22 26.38 -14.27
CA ILE A 377 -28.08 26.10 -15.43
C ILE A 377 -27.90 27.22 -16.45
N GLY A 378 -27.35 26.88 -17.61
CA GLY A 378 -27.25 27.84 -18.71
C GLY A 378 -28.60 27.98 -19.39
N VAL A 379 -29.12 29.21 -19.46
CA VAL A 379 -30.35 29.51 -20.19
C VAL A 379 -30.05 30.59 -21.22
N SER A 380 -30.32 30.28 -22.49
CA SER A 380 -30.14 31.26 -23.57
C SER A 380 -31.11 32.45 -23.43
N HIS A 381 -30.84 33.55 -24.14
CA HIS A 381 -31.75 34.70 -24.25
C HIS A 381 -32.19 35.30 -22.90
N ALA A 382 -31.25 35.33 -21.93
CA ALA A 382 -31.49 35.86 -20.58
C ALA A 382 -32.70 35.24 -19.86
N GLY A 383 -33.01 33.97 -20.16
CA GLY A 383 -34.02 33.22 -19.40
C GLY A 383 -33.55 32.91 -17.98
N ALA A 384 -34.50 32.61 -17.11
CA ALA A 384 -34.26 32.22 -15.73
C ALA A 384 -34.59 30.73 -15.54
N ALA A 385 -33.89 30.08 -14.60
CA ALA A 385 -34.15 28.70 -14.21
C ALA A 385 -34.30 28.58 -12.69
N ALA A 386 -35.28 27.79 -12.27
CA ALA A 386 -35.35 27.23 -10.93
C ALA A 386 -34.97 25.74 -10.99
N LEU A 387 -34.18 25.27 -10.03
CA LEU A 387 -33.73 23.88 -9.95
C LEU A 387 -34.22 23.25 -8.65
N THR A 388 -34.87 22.09 -8.77
CA THR A 388 -35.12 21.17 -7.67
C THR A 388 -34.35 19.88 -7.93
N LEU A 389 -33.42 19.54 -7.03
CA LEU A 389 -32.62 18.31 -7.12
C LEU A 389 -33.07 17.34 -6.03
N THR A 390 -33.23 16.08 -6.38
CA THR A 390 -33.58 15.01 -5.44
C THR A 390 -32.66 13.83 -5.62
N LEU A 391 -32.46 13.03 -4.56
CA LEU A 391 -31.62 11.84 -4.56
C LEU A 391 -32.43 10.65 -4.06
N SER A 392 -32.43 9.56 -4.82
CA SER A 392 -33.16 8.33 -4.51
C SER A 392 -32.29 7.40 -3.66
N ALA A 393 -32.75 7.06 -2.45
CA ALA A 393 -32.12 6.05 -1.61
C ALA A 393 -32.11 4.66 -2.25
N ASN A 394 -33.15 4.36 -3.02
CA ASN A 394 -33.41 3.02 -3.56
C ASN A 394 -32.60 2.76 -4.83
N THR A 395 -32.41 3.79 -5.66
CA THR A 395 -31.72 3.64 -6.95
C THR A 395 -30.36 4.31 -6.98
N ALA A 396 -29.99 5.07 -5.94
CA ALA A 396 -28.80 5.92 -5.91
C ALA A 396 -28.77 7.02 -7.00
N ASP A 397 -29.88 7.25 -7.70
CA ASP A 397 -29.96 8.22 -8.80
C ASP A 397 -30.36 9.60 -8.29
N ALA A 398 -29.90 10.64 -8.99
CA ALA A 398 -30.39 12.00 -8.79
C ALA A 398 -31.40 12.37 -9.87
N ASN A 399 -32.46 13.10 -9.50
CA ASN A 399 -33.37 13.71 -10.46
C ASN A 399 -33.34 15.23 -10.33
N ALA A 400 -33.16 15.91 -11.47
CA ALA A 400 -33.23 17.35 -11.62
C ALA A 400 -34.56 17.73 -12.29
N LEU A 401 -35.38 18.46 -11.55
CA LEU A 401 -36.55 19.15 -12.08
C LEU A 401 -36.17 20.62 -12.28
N ILE A 402 -36.19 21.08 -13.53
CA ILE A 402 -35.83 22.45 -13.88
C ILE A 402 -37.06 23.14 -14.46
N GLU A 403 -37.44 24.25 -13.88
CA GLU A 403 -38.47 25.13 -14.42
C GLU A 403 -37.79 26.36 -15.03
N VAL A 404 -38.03 26.59 -16.31
CA VAL A 404 -37.39 27.68 -17.06
C VAL A 404 -38.42 28.61 -17.65
N SER A 405 -38.11 29.91 -17.66
CA SER A 405 -38.91 30.94 -18.30
C SER A 405 -38.03 31.94 -19.06
N TRP A 406 -38.51 32.39 -20.21
CA TRP A 406 -37.85 33.40 -21.04
C TRP A 406 -38.61 34.73 -21.06
N PRO A 407 -37.96 35.84 -21.43
CA PRO A 407 -38.65 37.10 -21.70
C PRO A 407 -39.77 36.93 -22.73
N ALA A 408 -40.84 37.71 -22.59
CA ALA A 408 -42.02 37.64 -23.47
C ALA A 408 -41.75 38.08 -24.93
N SER A 409 -40.56 38.60 -25.23
CA SER A 409 -40.19 39.19 -26.52
C SER A 409 -39.58 38.21 -27.53
N LEU A 410 -39.61 36.90 -27.27
CA LEU A 410 -39.05 35.92 -28.22
C LEU A 410 -39.83 35.92 -29.54
N ALA A 411 -39.10 36.00 -30.65
CA ALA A 411 -39.69 35.98 -31.98
C ALA A 411 -40.24 34.58 -32.30
N ALA A 412 -41.19 34.51 -33.24
CA ALA A 412 -41.61 33.22 -33.77
C ALA A 412 -40.43 32.53 -34.47
N ASP A 413 -40.35 31.21 -34.32
CA ASP A 413 -39.30 30.31 -34.84
C ASP A 413 -37.89 30.50 -34.25
N GLU A 414 -37.71 31.39 -33.27
CA GLU A 414 -36.45 31.56 -32.54
C GLU A 414 -36.09 30.30 -31.72
N ILE A 415 -34.83 29.87 -31.78
CA ILE A 415 -34.36 28.68 -31.04
C ILE A 415 -33.78 29.11 -29.71
N VAL A 416 -34.35 28.59 -28.62
CA VAL A 416 -33.81 28.75 -27.27
C VAL A 416 -33.30 27.42 -26.74
N SER A 417 -32.25 27.48 -25.92
CA SER A 417 -31.67 26.32 -25.26
C SER A 417 -31.54 26.50 -23.75
N VAL A 418 -31.58 25.35 -23.08
CA VAL A 418 -31.18 25.18 -21.68
C VAL A 418 -30.04 24.16 -21.65
N SER A 419 -28.95 24.47 -20.96
CA SER A 419 -27.85 23.55 -20.68
C SER A 419 -27.79 23.21 -19.20
N LEU A 420 -27.83 21.91 -18.92
CA LEU A 420 -27.67 21.33 -17.59
C LEU A 420 -26.27 20.70 -17.51
N PRO A 421 -25.32 21.31 -16.79
CA PRO A 421 -23.99 20.74 -16.67
C PRO A 421 -24.03 19.42 -15.90
N ASN A 422 -23.16 18.53 -16.32
CA ASN A 422 -22.90 17.27 -15.65
C ASN A 422 -22.35 17.50 -14.23
N LEU A 423 -22.74 16.63 -13.29
CA LEU A 423 -22.24 16.67 -11.90
C LEU A 423 -20.70 16.51 -11.85
N PRO A 424 -19.94 17.42 -11.25
CA PRO A 424 -18.48 17.32 -11.21
C PRO A 424 -18.02 16.19 -10.28
N ASP A 425 -16.80 15.69 -10.48
CA ASP A 425 -16.12 14.85 -9.48
C ASP A 425 -15.88 15.68 -8.22
N ALA A 426 -16.18 15.11 -7.04
CA ALA A 426 -15.95 15.79 -5.78
C ALA A 426 -14.43 15.94 -5.52
N ARG A 427 -14.06 17.02 -4.82
CA ARG A 427 -12.66 17.40 -4.58
C ARG A 427 -11.83 16.32 -3.88
N ILE A 428 -12.47 15.45 -3.10
CA ILE A 428 -11.82 14.31 -2.45
C ILE A 428 -11.09 13.41 -3.45
N LEU A 429 -11.65 13.18 -4.64
CA LEU A 429 -11.03 12.34 -5.68
C LEU A 429 -9.76 12.99 -6.28
N SER A 430 -9.59 14.30 -6.08
CA SER A 430 -8.44 15.08 -6.54
C SER A 430 -7.57 15.59 -5.37
N ASP A 431 -7.82 15.16 -4.14
CA ASP A 431 -7.10 15.67 -2.97
C ASP A 431 -5.62 15.23 -3.02
N PRO A 432 -4.66 16.17 -3.06
CA PRO A 432 -3.24 15.83 -3.14
C PRO A 432 -2.75 15.02 -1.92
N ARG A 433 -3.42 15.11 -0.78
CA ARG A 433 -3.12 14.29 0.42
C ARG A 433 -3.45 12.82 0.21
N LEU A 434 -4.31 12.50 -0.76
CA LEU A 434 -4.72 11.14 -1.13
C LEU A 434 -4.02 10.62 -2.39
N ALA A 435 -3.12 11.40 -3.01
CA ALA A 435 -2.42 10.98 -4.23
C ALA A 435 -1.64 9.66 -4.04
N TRP A 436 -1.03 9.45 -2.87
CA TRP A 436 -0.37 8.17 -2.52
C TRP A 436 -1.32 6.97 -2.61
N PHE A 437 -2.59 7.15 -2.24
CA PHE A 437 -3.58 6.08 -2.18
C PHE A 437 -3.90 5.63 -3.60
N TYR A 438 -4.25 6.57 -4.48
CA TYR A 438 -4.57 6.29 -5.87
C TYR A 438 -3.38 5.85 -6.71
N ASN A 439 -2.25 6.56 -6.63
CA ASN A 439 -1.08 6.30 -7.48
C ASN A 439 -0.41 4.96 -7.15
N ASN A 440 -0.44 4.53 -5.90
CA ASN A 440 0.05 3.21 -5.50
C ASN A 440 -1.03 2.13 -5.52
N GLN A 441 -2.24 2.48 -5.95
CA GLN A 441 -3.36 1.55 -6.07
C GLN A 441 -3.79 0.91 -4.74
N TRP A 442 -3.64 1.61 -3.61
CA TRP A 442 -4.07 1.11 -2.30
C TRP A 442 -5.59 0.97 -2.18
N GLN A 443 -6.38 1.60 -3.07
CA GLN A 443 -7.82 1.34 -3.18
C GLN A 443 -8.16 -0.12 -3.50
N ARG A 444 -7.24 -0.87 -4.12
CA ARG A 444 -7.38 -2.32 -4.38
C ARG A 444 -7.31 -3.17 -3.10
N HIS A 445 -6.74 -2.59 -2.04
CA HIS A 445 -6.41 -3.27 -0.80
C HIS A 445 -7.17 -2.68 0.37
N LEU A 446 -8.27 -2.00 0.11
CA LEU A 446 -9.12 -1.43 1.14
C LEU A 446 -10.54 -1.97 0.96
N TYR A 447 -11.09 -2.53 2.03
CA TYR A 447 -12.49 -2.85 2.15
C TYR A 447 -13.22 -1.62 2.70
N TYR A 448 -14.42 -1.37 2.20
CA TYR A 448 -15.26 -0.24 2.55
C TYR A 448 -16.60 -0.75 3.06
N ALA A 449 -17.01 -0.30 4.24
CA ALA A 449 -18.34 -0.55 4.77
C ALA A 449 -18.98 0.76 5.27
N VAL A 450 -20.25 0.95 4.96
CA VAL A 450 -21.03 2.14 5.30
C VAL A 450 -22.34 1.78 6.00
N GLY A 451 -22.66 2.49 7.09
CA GLY A 451 -23.92 2.30 7.80
C GLY A 451 -25.11 2.76 6.96
N ALA A 452 -26.27 2.10 7.09
CA ALA A 452 -27.50 2.55 6.42
C ALA A 452 -27.91 3.98 6.79
N ALA A 453 -27.60 4.43 8.00
CA ALA A 453 -27.82 5.81 8.46
C ALA A 453 -26.84 6.84 7.83
N ALA A 454 -25.87 6.37 7.06
CA ALA A 454 -24.88 7.20 6.39
C ALA A 454 -25.08 7.31 4.88
N THR A 455 -25.89 6.44 4.27
CA THR A 455 -26.15 6.44 2.83
C THR A 455 -27.27 7.41 2.44
N ALA A 456 -27.42 7.65 1.13
CA ALA A 456 -28.45 8.56 0.61
C ALA A 456 -29.87 8.13 1.03
N GLY A 457 -30.67 9.13 1.45
CA GLY A 457 -32.07 8.97 1.87
C GLY A 457 -32.29 8.14 3.14
N ALA A 458 -31.25 7.99 3.96
CA ALA A 458 -31.38 7.53 5.33
C ALA A 458 -32.30 8.44 6.15
N SER A 459 -33.32 7.86 6.80
CA SER A 459 -34.20 8.56 7.76
C SER A 459 -33.73 8.42 9.21
N ALA A 460 -32.99 7.35 9.52
CA ALA A 460 -32.41 7.09 10.83
C ALA A 460 -31.01 7.71 10.94
N ARG A 461 -30.71 8.30 12.09
CA ARG A 461 -29.39 8.82 12.41
C ARG A 461 -28.58 7.79 13.20
N CYS A 462 -27.27 7.99 13.30
CA CYS A 462 -26.39 7.19 14.17
C CYS A 462 -26.18 7.94 15.49
N ASP A 463 -27.24 7.99 16.29
CA ASP A 463 -27.30 8.88 17.45
C ASP A 463 -27.46 8.11 18.77
N ALA A 464 -27.82 6.81 18.75
CA ALA A 464 -28.16 6.03 19.94
C ALA A 464 -27.79 4.53 19.91
N SER A 465 -27.64 3.96 21.11
CA SER A 465 -27.09 2.60 21.32
C SER A 465 -27.87 1.49 20.66
N GLY A 466 -27.20 0.75 19.78
CA GLY A 466 -27.80 -0.36 19.05
C GLY A 466 -28.61 0.07 17.84
N ASP A 467 -28.42 1.30 17.34
CA ASP A 467 -29.09 1.77 16.12
C ASP A 467 -28.78 0.83 14.96
N PRO A 468 -29.80 0.18 14.34
CA PRO A 468 -29.61 -0.74 13.23
C PRO A 468 -29.15 -0.02 11.94
N GLY A 469 -29.02 1.30 11.97
CA GLY A 469 -28.44 2.09 10.88
C GLY A 469 -26.91 2.16 10.91
N CYS A 470 -26.27 1.71 11.99
CA CYS A 470 -24.83 1.92 12.24
C CYS A 470 -24.04 0.61 12.18
N LEU A 471 -22.72 0.77 12.15
CA LEU A 471 -21.73 -0.31 12.18
C LEU A 471 -21.14 -0.42 13.59
N ALA A 472 -20.80 -1.65 13.97
CA ALA A 472 -20.11 -1.95 15.22
C ALA A 472 -18.64 -2.27 14.96
N VAL A 473 -17.74 -1.66 15.73
CA VAL A 473 -16.30 -1.89 15.68
C VAL A 473 -15.77 -2.07 17.09
N TYR A 474 -15.46 -3.31 17.46
CA TYR A 474 -14.85 -3.65 18.74
C TYR A 474 -13.34 -3.40 18.72
N GLY A 475 -12.73 -3.30 19.92
CA GLY A 475 -11.27 -3.19 20.04
C GLY A 475 -10.69 -1.79 19.78
N LEU A 476 -11.53 -0.80 19.46
CA LEU A 476 -11.09 0.60 19.36
C LEU A 476 -10.86 1.21 20.76
N PRO A 477 -9.93 2.18 20.89
CA PRO A 477 -9.79 2.94 22.12
C PRO A 477 -11.12 3.57 22.55
N ALA A 478 -11.39 3.67 23.86
CA ALA A 478 -12.61 4.31 24.39
C ALA A 478 -12.79 5.75 23.92
N ALA A 479 -11.67 6.40 23.57
CA ALA A 479 -11.70 7.70 22.95
C ALA A 479 -12.56 7.64 21.66
N SER A 480 -12.52 6.58 20.85
CA SER A 480 -13.17 6.46 19.54
C SER A 480 -14.71 6.37 19.58
N GLY A 481 -15.35 6.82 20.66
CA GLY A 481 -16.79 6.74 20.84
C GLY A 481 -17.23 5.32 21.22
N ASN A 482 -18.54 5.09 21.11
CA ASN A 482 -19.11 3.77 21.36
C ASN A 482 -18.77 2.82 20.22
N PHE A 483 -18.62 1.52 20.49
CA PHE A 483 -18.26 0.59 19.42
C PHE A 483 -19.31 0.54 18.29
N TRP A 484 -20.59 0.76 18.56
CA TRP A 484 -21.72 0.63 17.62
C TRP A 484 -22.15 1.92 16.90
N ASP A 485 -21.45 3.05 17.07
CA ASP A 485 -21.85 4.34 16.50
C ASP A 485 -21.17 4.65 15.13
N LYS A 486 -20.58 3.64 14.49
CA LYS A 486 -19.73 3.86 13.32
C LYS A 486 -20.56 3.99 12.06
N ARG A 487 -20.25 4.99 11.25
CA ARG A 487 -20.90 5.25 9.94
C ARG A 487 -20.07 4.80 8.75
N LEU A 488 -18.77 4.64 8.97
CA LEU A 488 -17.78 4.23 7.98
C LEU A 488 -16.75 3.31 8.65
N VAL A 489 -16.42 2.21 7.98
CA VAL A 489 -15.29 1.35 8.29
C VAL A 489 -14.46 1.17 7.02
N LEU A 490 -13.14 1.27 7.18
CA LEU A 490 -12.16 0.99 6.15
C LEU A 490 -11.22 -0.11 6.67
N ALA A 491 -11.22 -1.29 6.07
CA ALA A 491 -10.30 -2.35 6.46
C ALA A 491 -9.19 -2.53 5.42
N LEU A 492 -7.93 -2.46 5.83
CA LEU A 492 -6.80 -2.75 4.97
C LEU A 492 -6.71 -4.26 4.77
N MET A 493 -6.91 -4.72 3.54
CA MET A 493 -6.71 -6.09 3.10
C MET A 493 -5.23 -6.30 2.80
N GLY A 494 -4.51 -7.01 3.66
CA GLY A 494 -3.08 -7.29 3.45
C GLY A 494 -2.85 -8.40 2.43
N ARG A 495 -1.65 -8.97 2.46
CA ARG A 495 -1.26 -10.05 1.53
C ARG A 495 -1.96 -11.36 1.88
N ALA A 496 -2.20 -12.20 0.88
CA ALA A 496 -2.68 -13.56 1.12
C ALA A 496 -1.75 -14.30 2.08
N LEU A 497 -2.35 -14.97 3.08
CA LEU A 497 -1.68 -15.89 3.96
C LEU A 497 -1.39 -17.23 3.27
N SER A 498 -0.58 -18.06 3.92
CA SER A 498 -0.38 -19.43 3.48
C SER A 498 -1.72 -20.19 3.50
N GLY A 499 -2.13 -20.72 2.35
CA GLY A 499 -3.39 -21.45 2.18
C GLY A 499 -4.59 -20.60 1.76
N GLN A 500 -4.48 -19.27 1.76
CA GLN A 500 -5.49 -18.40 1.15
C GLN A 500 -5.29 -18.34 -0.36
N SER A 501 -6.39 -18.50 -1.10
CA SER A 501 -6.44 -18.33 -2.54
C SER A 501 -7.12 -17.00 -2.85
N ARG A 502 -6.61 -16.27 -3.84
CA ARG A 502 -7.21 -15.00 -4.31
C ARG A 502 -7.30 -14.93 -5.83
N GLY A 503 -7.17 -16.09 -6.49
CA GLY A 503 -7.23 -16.19 -7.94
C GLY A 503 -8.65 -16.45 -8.41
N CYS A 504 -9.09 -15.77 -9.48
CA CYS A 504 -10.44 -15.97 -10.00
C CYS A 504 -10.69 -17.34 -10.65
N GLY A 505 -9.63 -18.11 -10.94
CA GLY A 505 -9.75 -19.51 -11.39
C GLY A 505 -9.86 -20.51 -10.23
N SER A 506 -9.88 -20.04 -8.99
CA SER A 506 -9.95 -20.87 -7.79
C SER A 506 -11.29 -20.66 -7.11
N ASP A 507 -11.92 -21.76 -6.72
CA ASP A 507 -13.08 -21.82 -5.83
C ASP A 507 -12.74 -22.89 -4.79
N ALA A 508 -11.82 -22.53 -3.89
CA ALA A 508 -11.26 -23.50 -2.94
C ALA A 508 -12.30 -23.95 -1.90
N ASN A 509 -13.35 -23.16 -1.68
CA ASN A 509 -14.42 -23.44 -0.73
C ASN A 509 -15.67 -24.09 -1.37
N GLY A 510 -15.70 -24.21 -2.70
CA GLY A 510 -16.75 -24.91 -3.46
C GLY A 510 -18.11 -24.20 -3.43
N ASN A 511 -18.13 -22.89 -3.15
CA ASN A 511 -19.36 -22.11 -3.01
C ASN A 511 -19.86 -21.53 -4.36
N SER A 512 -19.21 -21.86 -5.48
CA SER A 512 -19.48 -21.35 -6.82
C SER A 512 -19.24 -19.85 -7.00
N ILE A 513 -18.50 -19.23 -6.08
CA ILE A 513 -17.99 -17.85 -6.15
C ILE A 513 -16.47 -17.94 -6.28
N PRO A 514 -15.85 -17.30 -7.29
CA PRO A 514 -14.40 -17.24 -7.38
C PRO A 514 -13.78 -16.64 -6.11
N ASP A 515 -12.66 -17.20 -5.64
CA ASP A 515 -11.98 -16.75 -4.43
C ASP A 515 -11.55 -15.26 -4.50
N CYS A 516 -11.36 -14.71 -5.71
CA CYS A 516 -11.03 -13.30 -5.90
C CYS A 516 -12.22 -12.35 -5.65
N ASP A 517 -13.44 -12.87 -5.65
CA ASP A 517 -14.70 -12.15 -5.44
C ASP A 517 -15.30 -12.42 -4.05
N ASP A 518 -14.63 -13.24 -3.23
CA ASP A 518 -15.05 -13.57 -1.86
C ASP A 518 -14.25 -12.74 -0.84
N PRO A 519 -14.85 -11.75 -0.15
CA PRO A 519 -14.14 -10.98 0.87
C PRO A 519 -13.54 -11.82 1.99
N ALA A 520 -14.06 -13.03 2.27
CA ALA A 520 -13.48 -13.94 3.27
C ALA A 520 -12.08 -14.47 2.88
N GLN A 521 -11.68 -14.33 1.62
CA GLN A 521 -10.32 -14.63 1.15
C GLN A 521 -9.34 -13.45 1.36
N TYR A 522 -9.87 -12.29 1.75
CA TYR A 522 -9.13 -11.04 1.93
C TYR A 522 -9.15 -10.51 3.36
N LEU A 523 -10.20 -10.82 4.13
CA LEU A 523 -10.43 -10.43 5.52
C LEU A 523 -10.41 -11.65 6.44
N GLU A 524 -10.22 -11.45 7.74
CA GLU A 524 -10.10 -12.54 8.72
C GLU A 524 -11.14 -12.45 9.84
N GLU A 525 -11.36 -13.57 10.53
CA GLU A 525 -12.22 -13.71 11.70
C GLU A 525 -13.62 -13.08 11.53
N GLU A 526 -14.05 -12.23 12.47
CA GLU A 526 -15.35 -11.56 12.40
C GLU A 526 -15.42 -10.52 11.25
N ASN A 527 -14.29 -10.02 10.74
CA ASN A 527 -14.30 -9.10 9.59
C ASN A 527 -14.60 -9.82 8.26
N ALA A 528 -14.48 -11.15 8.20
CA ALA A 528 -14.80 -11.96 7.02
C ALA A 528 -16.32 -12.21 6.86
N SER A 529 -17.12 -11.90 7.89
CA SER A 529 -18.58 -12.07 7.88
C SER A 529 -19.25 -10.84 7.27
N ILE A 530 -19.50 -10.86 5.96
CA ILE A 530 -19.99 -9.73 5.13
C ILE A 530 -21.47 -9.37 5.39
N ASN A 531 -22.02 -9.68 6.56
CA ASN A 531 -23.43 -9.41 6.88
C ASN A 531 -23.72 -9.10 8.36
N ASP A 532 -22.75 -9.22 9.26
CA ASP A 532 -23.04 -9.05 10.70
C ASP A 532 -22.89 -7.59 11.19
N ARG A 533 -22.36 -6.69 10.35
CA ARG A 533 -22.07 -5.27 10.65
C ARG A 533 -21.10 -5.08 11.83
N ILE A 534 -20.37 -6.13 12.18
CA ILE A 534 -19.46 -6.21 13.30
C ILE A 534 -18.04 -6.36 12.76
N PHE A 535 -17.19 -5.41 13.12
CA PHE A 535 -15.77 -5.42 12.82
C PHE A 535 -14.96 -5.45 14.12
N ARG A 536 -13.69 -5.85 14.02
CA ARG A 536 -12.73 -5.79 15.12
C ARG A 536 -11.44 -5.09 14.72
N ALA A 537 -10.95 -4.23 15.60
CA ALA A 537 -9.66 -3.56 15.48
C ALA A 537 -8.58 -4.16 16.41
N ASP A 538 -8.96 -5.04 17.35
CA ASP A 538 -8.05 -5.71 18.28
C ASP A 538 -7.45 -6.99 17.67
N LEU A 539 -6.13 -7.15 17.80
CA LEU A 539 -5.51 -8.47 17.70
C LEU A 539 -5.92 -9.27 18.94
N ARG A 540 -6.65 -10.38 18.81
CA ARG A 540 -6.74 -11.34 19.92
C ARG A 540 -5.34 -11.84 20.24
N LEU A 541 -4.81 -11.44 21.40
CA LEU A 541 -3.74 -12.20 22.02
C LEU A 541 -4.31 -13.59 22.31
N PRO A 542 -3.64 -14.69 21.90
CA PRO A 542 -4.08 -16.01 22.31
C PRO A 542 -4.20 -16.01 23.84
N ASN A 543 -5.28 -16.63 24.34
CA ASN A 543 -5.54 -16.83 25.76
C ASN A 543 -4.22 -17.13 26.50
N PRO A 544 -3.88 -16.45 27.62
CA PRO A 544 -2.60 -16.66 28.32
C PRO A 544 -2.35 -18.11 28.78
N SER A 545 -3.37 -18.99 28.77
CA SER A 545 -3.19 -20.44 28.99
C SER A 545 -2.74 -21.21 27.74
N ALA A 546 -2.76 -20.62 26.56
CA ALA A 546 -2.29 -21.18 25.29
C ALA A 546 -0.84 -20.74 25.04
N ALA A 547 0.08 -21.26 25.84
CA ALA A 547 1.50 -21.17 25.53
C ALA A 547 1.76 -21.87 24.17
N ALA A 548 2.46 -21.16 23.28
CA ALA A 548 3.08 -21.66 22.04
C ALA A 548 2.20 -21.83 20.77
N LEU A 549 1.15 -21.03 20.59
CA LEU A 549 0.68 -20.76 19.22
C LEU A 549 1.40 -19.50 18.68
N PRO A 550 1.95 -19.51 17.44
CA PRO A 550 2.41 -18.28 16.81
C PRO A 550 1.25 -17.28 16.81
N LEU A 551 1.55 -15.98 17.02
CA LEU A 551 0.58 -14.90 16.85
C LEU A 551 -0.25 -15.19 15.58
N PRO A 552 -1.59 -15.05 15.61
CA PRO A 552 -2.37 -15.19 14.38
C PRO A 552 -1.72 -14.31 13.32
N GLN A 553 -1.49 -14.86 12.13
CA GLN A 553 -0.88 -14.10 11.06
C GLN A 553 -1.93 -13.12 10.54
N PHE A 554 -2.12 -11.97 11.19
CA PHE A 554 -3.12 -11.00 10.73
C PHE A 554 -2.70 -10.44 9.36
N ASN A 555 -3.49 -10.73 8.32
CA ASN A 555 -3.37 -10.04 7.04
C ASN A 555 -4.23 -8.77 6.99
N ASP A 556 -5.28 -8.63 7.79
CA ASP A 556 -6.18 -7.49 7.76
C ASP A 556 -5.95 -6.55 8.94
N ARG A 557 -6.27 -5.26 8.73
CA ARG A 557 -6.26 -4.26 9.81
C ARG A 557 -7.40 -3.28 9.61
N VAL A 558 -8.18 -3.03 10.66
CA VAL A 558 -9.38 -2.18 10.57
C VAL A 558 -9.08 -0.75 11.03
N ALA A 559 -9.47 0.22 10.22
CA ALA A 559 -9.57 1.63 10.58
C ALA A 559 -11.05 2.05 10.55
N ALA A 560 -11.51 2.79 11.55
CA ALA A 560 -12.88 3.28 11.61
C ALA A 560 -12.94 4.67 12.25
N CYS A 561 -13.95 5.47 11.87
CA CYS A 561 -14.17 6.81 12.43
C CYS A 561 -15.55 6.92 13.10
N PRO A 562 -15.65 7.41 14.34
CA PRO A 562 -16.92 7.89 14.87
C PRO A 562 -17.26 9.22 14.18
N LEU A 563 -18.43 9.30 13.54
CA LEU A 563 -18.88 10.51 12.86
C LEU A 563 -19.60 11.40 13.88
N HIS A 564 -18.87 12.19 14.67
CA HIS A 564 -19.49 13.22 15.51
C HIS A 564 -19.94 14.40 14.64
N TYR A 565 -21.24 14.50 14.39
CA TYR A 565 -21.86 15.72 13.88
C TYR A 565 -21.78 16.79 14.99
N MET A 566 -20.86 17.75 14.88
CA MET A 566 -20.82 18.85 15.85
C MET A 566 -22.00 19.81 15.61
N ARG A 567 -22.87 19.97 16.62
CA ARG A 567 -23.58 21.23 16.85
C ARG A 567 -23.10 21.85 18.17
N GLN A 568 -22.97 23.17 18.15
CA GLN A 568 -22.27 24.07 19.07
C GLN A 568 -22.30 23.74 20.57
N GLY A 569 -21.12 23.87 21.19
CA GLY A 569 -20.97 24.05 22.64
C GLY A 569 -20.51 22.81 23.40
N GLY A 570 -19.27 22.38 23.21
CA GLY A 570 -18.64 21.33 24.01
C GLY A 570 -17.21 21.07 23.54
N ALA A 571 -16.27 20.92 24.47
CA ALA A 571 -14.85 20.75 24.16
C ALA A 571 -14.60 19.53 23.27
N THR A 572 -13.84 19.73 22.20
CA THR A 572 -13.44 18.74 21.22
C THR A 572 -12.62 17.64 21.88
N ILE A 573 -13.08 16.39 21.80
CA ILE A 573 -12.16 15.25 21.87
C ILE A 573 -12.05 14.74 20.43
N GLN A 574 -10.89 14.97 19.82
CA GLN A 574 -10.50 14.41 18.52
C GLN A 574 -10.14 12.95 18.72
N ILE A 575 -10.86 12.04 18.05
CA ILE A 575 -10.39 10.66 17.87
C ILE A 575 -10.25 10.26 16.40
N CYS A 576 -10.69 11.10 15.49
CA CYS A 576 -10.32 11.05 14.07
C CYS A 576 -10.09 12.45 13.52
N GLY A 577 -9.30 13.26 14.22
CA GLY A 577 -8.94 14.61 13.79
C GLY A 577 -7.46 14.88 13.96
#